data_AF-A0A931EEH3-F1
#
_entry.id   AF-A0A931EEH3-F1
#
_cell.length_a   1.000
_cell.length_b   1.000
_cell.length_c   1.000
_cell.angle_alpha   90.00
_cell.angle_beta   90.00
_cell.angle_gamma   90.00
#
_symmetry.space_group_name_H-M   'P 1'
#
loop_
_entity.id
_entity.type
_entity.pdbx_description
1 polymer ?
#
loop_
_entity_poly.entity_id
_entity_poly.type
_entity_poly.pdbx_seq_one_letter_code
_entity_poly.pdbx_strand_id
1 'polypeptide(L)'
;MPTVGWIRETDEDRYWEARAADLNLAGPARFECPFCSNVFDSEPDRATHISSVHPIERPVLFVNGQTAPSNFSVRTLLTPSQISIANCNGISVVKDGVEHRYRSQRRFAVDLSNERRAFYQVTLENARVTDGAHTAAKYRVRVAIANATALNAIDAEFLRHIATDDLSTSGVRRFADLCSDYPDGGDYYDALADYGFGVLAKDQAGGTTLKFERFRDKFSHALVVLSDYSRPVAQAVCASVRFNLNDFAHLHPLSGVRLLDSAIDFFTGLCGDGHQRPPITSSTPGKKHALCPIDRTTEEILERFSLLSGRFSSSKADDLALKINRGTLSEYDRAKLRVIVAALYLRTRRKSEATRILRALEHDQMFGAWAAIELEQL
;
A
#
# COMPACT_ATOMS: atom_id res chain seq x y z
N MET A 1 94.79 -32.91 -12.88
CA MET A 1 95.34 -31.62 -13.39
C MET A 1 94.17 -30.67 -13.57
N PRO A 2 94.18 -29.46 -12.99
CA PRO A 2 93.09 -28.51 -13.12
C PRO A 2 93.22 -27.71 -14.41
N THR A 3 92.19 -27.70 -15.25
CA THR A 3 92.06 -26.76 -16.38
C THR A 3 91.31 -25.52 -15.91
N VAL A 4 92.06 -24.47 -15.58
CA VAL A 4 91.53 -23.12 -15.37
C VAL A 4 91.27 -22.52 -16.75
N GLY A 5 90.02 -22.56 -17.21
CA GLY A 5 89.58 -21.87 -18.41
C GLY A 5 89.20 -20.43 -18.07
N TRP A 6 90.00 -19.46 -18.49
CA TRP A 6 89.61 -18.06 -18.47
C TRP A 6 88.57 -17.85 -19.57
N ILE A 7 87.30 -17.65 -19.19
CA ILE A 7 86.28 -17.19 -20.12
C ILE A 7 86.50 -15.71 -20.31
N ARG A 8 86.87 -15.32 -21.53
CA ARG A 8 87.04 -13.94 -21.92
C ARG A 8 85.65 -13.44 -22.32
N GLU A 9 85.04 -12.60 -21.47
CA GLU A 9 83.82 -11.86 -21.83
C GLU A 9 84.04 -11.22 -23.20
N THR A 10 83.09 -11.42 -24.10
CA THR A 10 83.15 -10.83 -25.42
C THR A 10 82.71 -9.36 -25.33
N ASP A 11 83.20 -8.53 -26.26
CA ASP A 11 82.75 -7.13 -26.35
C ASP A 11 81.22 -7.04 -26.57
N GLU A 12 80.60 -8.11 -27.09
CA GLU A 12 79.16 -8.28 -27.23
C GLU A 12 78.45 -8.41 -25.88
N ASP A 13 78.98 -9.22 -24.96
CA ASP A 13 78.40 -9.39 -23.62
C ASP A 13 78.40 -8.05 -22.87
N ARG A 14 79.51 -7.30 -22.91
CA ARG A 14 79.58 -5.95 -22.34
C ARG A 14 78.68 -4.94 -23.03
N TYR A 15 78.53 -5.04 -24.34
CA TYR A 15 77.63 -4.17 -25.10
C TYR A 15 76.17 -4.36 -24.69
N TRP A 16 75.73 -5.60 -24.47
CA TRP A 16 74.38 -5.90 -24.02
C TRP A 16 74.16 -5.58 -22.55
N GLU A 17 75.13 -5.83 -21.66
CA GLU A 17 75.06 -5.46 -20.24
C GLU A 17 75.05 -3.93 -20.04
N ALA A 18 75.84 -3.18 -20.81
CA ALA A 18 75.86 -1.71 -20.75
C ALA A 18 74.51 -1.09 -21.21
N ARG A 19 73.79 -1.75 -22.12
CA ARG A 19 72.46 -1.30 -22.58
C ARG A 19 71.30 -1.80 -21.73
N ALA A 20 71.51 -2.79 -20.86
CA ALA A 20 70.48 -3.25 -19.94
C ALA A 20 70.03 -2.15 -18.95
N ALA A 21 70.92 -1.19 -18.65
CA ALA A 21 70.60 -0.01 -17.84
C ALA A 21 69.65 1.00 -18.52
N ASP A 22 69.49 0.94 -19.85
CA ASP A 22 68.63 1.83 -20.65
C ASP A 22 67.24 1.23 -20.94
N LEU A 23 66.91 0.08 -20.35
CA LEU A 23 65.52 -0.37 -20.32
C LEU A 23 64.76 0.57 -19.37
N ASN A 24 64.14 1.59 -19.94
CA ASN A 24 63.03 2.32 -19.31
C ASN A 24 61.97 1.29 -18.91
N LEU A 25 62.09 0.75 -17.69
CA LEU A 25 61.03 0.03 -17.03
C LEU A 25 59.87 1.02 -16.98
N ALA A 26 58.87 0.82 -17.84
CA ALA A 26 57.63 1.57 -17.76
C ALA A 26 57.19 1.50 -16.30
N GLY A 27 57.09 2.67 -15.65
CA GLY A 27 56.64 2.74 -14.26
C GLY A 27 55.33 1.97 -14.08
N PRO A 28 55.01 1.51 -12.86
CA PRO A 28 53.82 0.71 -12.62
C PRO A 28 52.60 1.41 -13.24
N ALA A 29 51.82 0.66 -14.02
CA ALA A 29 50.64 1.19 -14.69
C ALA A 29 49.71 1.82 -13.65
N ARG A 30 49.44 3.11 -13.79
CA ARG A 30 48.52 3.84 -12.92
C ARG A 30 47.15 3.91 -13.58
N PHE A 31 46.13 3.56 -12.81
CA PHE A 31 44.74 3.53 -13.26
C PHE A 31 43.97 4.66 -12.59
N GLU A 32 43.72 5.73 -13.32
CA GLU A 32 42.98 6.90 -12.81
C GLU A 32 41.46 6.65 -12.84
N CYS A 33 40.75 7.11 -11.81
CA CYS A 33 39.29 7.11 -11.78
C CYS A 33 38.74 8.18 -12.73
N PRO A 34 37.76 7.88 -13.59
CA PRO A 34 37.21 8.88 -14.50
C PRO A 34 36.21 9.86 -13.83
N PHE A 35 35.89 9.67 -12.55
CA PHE A 35 34.89 10.45 -11.81
C PHE A 35 35.45 11.26 -10.64
N CYS A 36 36.67 10.96 -10.18
CA CYS A 36 37.32 11.64 -9.07
C CYS A 36 38.84 11.60 -9.24
N SER A 37 39.58 12.31 -8.40
CA SER A 37 41.03 12.43 -8.49
C SER A 37 41.82 11.22 -7.94
N ASN A 38 41.16 10.09 -7.67
CA ASN A 38 41.82 8.89 -7.13
C ASN A 38 42.55 8.12 -8.23
N VAL A 39 43.68 7.53 -7.86
CA VAL A 39 44.54 6.73 -8.74
C VAL A 39 44.83 5.40 -8.06
N PHE A 40 44.81 4.32 -8.83
CA PHE A 40 44.96 2.95 -8.35
C PHE A 40 46.14 2.26 -9.02
N ASP A 41 46.76 1.33 -8.31
CA ASP A 41 47.89 0.53 -8.80
C ASP A 41 47.44 -0.67 -9.65
N SER A 42 46.12 -0.95 -9.70
CA SER A 42 45.55 -2.04 -10.49
C SER A 42 44.15 -1.70 -11.04
N GLU A 43 43.80 -2.29 -12.19
CA GLU A 43 42.47 -2.18 -12.78
C GLU A 43 41.34 -2.74 -11.89
N PRO A 44 41.50 -3.91 -11.21
CA PRO A 44 40.48 -4.42 -10.28
C PRO A 44 40.18 -3.47 -9.11
N ASP A 45 41.19 -2.79 -8.57
CA ASP A 45 41.00 -1.84 -7.48
C ASP A 45 40.23 -0.60 -7.96
N ARG A 46 40.56 -0.10 -9.16
CA ARG A 46 39.79 0.96 -9.81
C ARG A 46 38.34 0.54 -10.04
N ALA A 47 38.10 -0.66 -10.58
CA ALA A 47 36.76 -1.17 -10.85
C ALA A 47 35.94 -1.30 -9.55
N THR A 48 36.56 -1.81 -8.48
CA THR A 48 35.93 -1.92 -7.15
C THR A 48 35.56 -0.54 -6.63
N HIS A 49 36.49 0.41 -6.66
CA HIS A 49 36.24 1.79 -6.26
C HIS A 49 35.07 2.42 -7.04
N ILE A 50 35.06 2.29 -8.37
CA ILE A 50 33.97 2.80 -9.21
C ILE A 50 32.63 2.19 -8.81
N SER A 51 32.58 0.87 -8.57
CA SER A 51 31.33 0.19 -8.19
C SER A 51 30.79 0.63 -6.81
N SER A 52 31.68 0.92 -5.85
CA SER A 52 31.30 1.26 -4.48
C SER A 52 31.08 2.75 -4.25
N VAL A 53 31.90 3.61 -4.88
CA VAL A 53 31.91 5.07 -4.66
C VAL A 53 31.10 5.80 -5.72
N HIS A 54 31.00 5.23 -6.93
CA HIS A 54 30.24 5.79 -8.04
C HIS A 54 29.19 4.79 -8.55
N PRO A 55 28.30 4.27 -7.69
CA PRO A 55 27.29 3.30 -8.10
C PRO A 55 26.37 3.91 -9.15
N ILE A 56 25.98 3.10 -10.14
CA ILE A 56 24.95 3.50 -11.09
C ILE A 56 23.58 3.33 -10.44
N GLU A 57 22.81 4.42 -10.40
CA GLU A 57 21.48 4.38 -9.80
C GLU A 57 20.50 3.61 -10.69
N ARG A 58 19.69 2.77 -10.06
CA ARG A 58 18.64 2.02 -10.73
C ARG A 58 17.56 2.99 -11.25
N PRO A 59 17.07 2.82 -12.49
CA PRO A 59 15.91 3.56 -12.99
C PRO A 59 14.69 3.36 -12.11
N VAL A 60 13.95 4.43 -11.87
CA VAL A 60 12.72 4.39 -11.08
C VAL A 60 11.59 5.09 -11.81
N LEU A 61 10.47 4.40 -11.97
CA LEU A 61 9.20 4.97 -12.40
C LEU A 61 8.44 5.50 -11.19
N PHE A 62 7.95 6.74 -11.29
CA PHE A 62 7.06 7.35 -10.32
C PHE A 62 5.68 7.59 -10.93
N VAL A 63 4.65 7.29 -10.14
CA VAL A 63 3.24 7.58 -10.45
C VAL A 63 2.64 8.30 -9.24
N ASN A 64 2.00 9.45 -9.45
CA ASN A 64 1.46 10.31 -8.39
C ASN A 64 2.50 10.69 -7.32
N GLY A 65 3.76 10.89 -7.72
CA GLY A 65 4.86 11.24 -6.82
C GLY A 65 5.35 10.08 -5.94
N GLN A 66 4.81 8.87 -6.10
CA GLN A 66 5.26 7.68 -5.37
C GLN A 66 5.98 6.71 -6.31
N THR A 67 6.91 5.93 -5.77
CA THR A 67 7.59 4.88 -6.53
C THR A 67 6.58 3.82 -6.96
N ALA A 68 6.51 3.57 -8.27
CA ALA A 68 5.64 2.54 -8.81
C ALA A 68 6.20 1.15 -8.48
N PRO A 69 5.36 0.19 -8.04
CA PRO A 69 5.78 -1.20 -7.90
C PRO A 69 5.98 -1.83 -9.28
N SER A 70 6.69 -2.96 -9.35
CA SER A 70 6.97 -3.63 -10.63
C SER A 70 5.72 -4.12 -11.38
N ASN A 71 4.60 -4.33 -10.69
CA ASN A 71 3.31 -4.63 -11.32
C ASN A 71 2.25 -3.73 -10.66
N PHE A 72 1.52 -2.95 -11.45
CA PHE A 72 0.41 -2.15 -10.97
C PHE A 72 -0.63 -1.91 -12.05
N SER A 73 -1.79 -1.44 -11.62
CA SER A 73 -2.89 -1.05 -12.50
C SER A 73 -3.20 0.43 -12.33
N VAL A 74 -3.60 1.08 -13.43
CA VAL A 74 -4.06 2.46 -13.48
C VAL A 74 -5.55 2.44 -13.78
N ARG A 75 -6.36 2.86 -12.81
CA ARG A 75 -7.85 2.86 -12.89
C ARG A 75 -8.45 4.24 -13.02
N THR A 76 -7.65 5.27 -12.80
CA THR A 76 -8.01 6.68 -12.95
C THR A 76 -7.17 7.33 -14.03
N LEU A 77 -7.70 8.39 -14.62
CA LEU A 77 -6.94 9.19 -15.58
C LEU A 77 -5.75 9.83 -14.88
N LEU A 78 -4.57 9.54 -15.40
CA LEU A 78 -3.35 10.23 -15.03
C LEU A 78 -3.14 11.44 -15.93
N THR A 79 -2.53 12.47 -15.39
CA THR A 79 -1.96 13.58 -16.16
C THR A 79 -0.48 13.30 -16.44
N PRO A 80 0.10 13.83 -17.52
CA PRO A 80 1.52 13.63 -17.81
C PRO A 80 2.46 14.06 -16.68
N SER A 81 2.07 15.05 -15.85
CA SER A 81 2.86 15.52 -14.71
C SER A 81 2.86 14.55 -13.52
N GLN A 82 1.90 13.61 -13.48
CA GLN A 82 1.86 12.56 -12.45
C GLN A 82 2.77 11.38 -12.77
N ILE A 83 3.38 11.35 -13.96
CA ILE A 83 4.27 10.27 -14.40
C ILE A 83 5.67 10.86 -14.58
N SER A 84 6.63 10.39 -13.80
CA SER A 84 8.02 10.80 -13.93
C SER A 84 8.97 9.62 -13.83
N ILE A 85 10.17 9.77 -14.39
CA ILE A 85 11.19 8.73 -14.41
C ILE A 85 12.50 9.35 -13.92
N ALA A 86 13.14 8.70 -12.96
CA ALA A 86 14.49 9.06 -12.51
C ALA A 86 15.53 8.05 -13.00
N ASN A 87 16.79 8.49 -13.10
CA ASN A 87 17.95 7.64 -13.37
C ASN A 87 17.80 6.78 -14.61
N CYS A 88 17.43 7.38 -15.74
CA CYS A 88 17.05 6.66 -16.94
C CYS A 88 17.54 7.38 -18.20
N ASN A 89 18.21 6.64 -19.07
CA ASN A 89 18.63 7.11 -20.39
C ASN A 89 18.13 6.23 -21.55
N GLY A 90 17.51 5.08 -21.26
CA GLY A 90 16.82 4.24 -22.25
C GLY A 90 15.40 3.89 -21.80
N ILE A 91 14.43 3.96 -22.73
CA ILE A 91 13.04 3.56 -22.48
C ILE A 91 12.57 2.67 -23.64
N SER A 92 12.27 1.42 -23.31
CA SER A 92 11.73 0.43 -24.23
C SER A 92 10.38 -0.04 -23.71
N VAL A 93 9.35 -0.01 -24.56
CA VAL A 93 7.98 -0.31 -24.14
C VAL A 93 7.36 -1.29 -25.12
N VAL A 94 6.67 -2.30 -24.59
CA VAL A 94 5.77 -3.14 -25.37
C VAL A 94 4.35 -2.85 -24.91
N LYS A 95 3.52 -2.31 -25.79
CA LYS A 95 2.12 -1.98 -25.55
C LYS A 95 1.25 -2.95 -26.31
N ASP A 96 0.43 -3.72 -25.59
CA ASP A 96 -0.47 -4.74 -26.17
C ASP A 96 0.23 -5.70 -27.15
N GLY A 97 1.50 -6.01 -26.88
CA GLY A 97 2.35 -6.88 -27.70
C GLY A 97 3.13 -6.19 -28.82
N VAL A 98 2.91 -4.88 -29.05
CA VAL A 98 3.61 -4.08 -30.07
C VAL A 98 4.74 -3.29 -29.44
N GLU A 99 5.94 -3.30 -30.04
CA GLU A 99 7.08 -2.52 -29.55
C GLU A 99 6.93 -1.03 -29.91
N HIS A 100 7.11 -0.17 -28.91
CA HIS A 100 7.12 1.28 -29.04
C HIS A 100 8.43 1.85 -28.50
N ARG A 101 9.07 2.70 -29.30
CA ARG A 101 10.28 3.44 -28.90
C ARG A 101 9.94 4.88 -28.59
N TYR A 102 10.21 5.30 -27.36
CA TYR A 102 9.99 6.68 -26.93
C TYR A 102 11.29 7.46 -26.97
N ARG A 103 11.28 8.61 -27.66
CA ARG A 103 12.44 9.53 -27.73
C ARG A 103 12.64 10.38 -26.48
N SER A 104 11.64 10.44 -25.60
CA SER A 104 11.71 11.19 -24.35
C SER A 104 10.71 10.66 -23.32
N GLN A 105 11.05 10.84 -22.04
CA GLN A 105 10.17 10.52 -20.91
C GLN A 105 8.80 11.21 -21.03
N ARG A 106 8.78 12.47 -21.47
CA ARG A 106 7.54 13.25 -21.66
C ARG A 106 6.60 12.60 -22.68
N ARG A 107 7.13 12.04 -23.78
CA ARG A 107 6.28 11.36 -24.77
C ARG A 107 5.68 10.08 -24.21
N PHE A 108 6.45 9.31 -23.43
CA PHE A 108 5.94 8.13 -22.73
C PHE A 108 4.84 8.51 -21.73
N ALA A 109 5.06 9.56 -20.93
CA ALA A 109 4.07 10.05 -19.97
C ALA A 109 2.77 10.49 -20.65
N VAL A 110 2.86 11.22 -21.79
CA VAL A 110 1.69 11.63 -22.57
C VAL A 110 0.94 10.42 -23.13
N ASP A 111 1.66 9.45 -23.71
CA ASP A 111 1.04 8.25 -24.27
C ASP A 111 0.31 7.44 -23.18
N LEU A 112 0.98 7.15 -22.06
CA LEU A 112 0.37 6.46 -20.93
C LEU A 112 -0.84 7.21 -20.35
N SER A 113 -0.81 8.55 -20.33
CA SER A 113 -1.90 9.38 -19.78
C SER A 113 -3.15 9.45 -20.66
N ASN A 114 -3.02 9.27 -21.97
CA ASN A 114 -4.14 9.34 -22.91
C ASN A 114 -4.92 8.03 -23.00
N GLU A 115 -4.40 6.99 -22.36
CA GLU A 115 -4.86 5.63 -22.55
C GLU A 115 -5.90 5.28 -21.53
N ARG A 116 -6.93 4.55 -22.00
CA ARG A 116 -8.01 4.08 -21.13
C ARG A 116 -7.95 2.59 -20.90
N ARG A 117 -7.42 1.84 -21.87
CA ARG A 117 -7.33 0.39 -21.80
C ARG A 117 -6.13 -0.09 -22.59
N ALA A 118 -5.11 -0.58 -21.90
CA ALA A 118 -3.88 -1.08 -22.50
C ALA A 118 -3.06 -1.85 -21.48
N PHE A 119 -2.20 -2.74 -21.97
CA PHE A 119 -1.19 -3.42 -21.17
C PHE A 119 0.21 -3.02 -21.63
N TYR A 120 1.00 -2.47 -20.71
CA TYR A 120 2.37 -2.03 -20.95
C TYR A 120 3.36 -2.96 -20.26
N GLN A 121 4.40 -3.35 -20.98
CA GLN A 121 5.66 -3.83 -20.42
C GLN A 121 6.72 -2.76 -20.65
N VAL A 122 7.12 -2.07 -19.60
CA VAL A 122 8.08 -0.96 -19.67
C VAL A 122 9.43 -1.46 -19.13
N THR A 123 10.48 -1.29 -19.93
CA THR A 123 11.87 -1.49 -19.50
C THR A 123 12.55 -0.14 -19.50
N LEU A 124 12.97 0.29 -18.32
CA LEU A 124 13.77 1.47 -18.10
C LEU A 124 15.23 1.05 -17.93
N GLU A 125 16.13 1.77 -18.58
CA GLU A 125 17.56 1.46 -18.60
C GLU A 125 18.38 2.69 -18.20
N ASN A 126 19.43 2.45 -17.42
CA ASN A 126 20.48 3.41 -17.14
C ASN A 126 21.82 2.77 -17.51
N ALA A 127 22.45 3.30 -18.54
CA ALA A 127 23.78 2.87 -19.00
C ALA A 127 24.80 4.00 -18.87
N ARG A 128 25.95 3.75 -18.24
CA ARG A 128 27.05 4.71 -18.17
C ARG A 128 28.11 4.36 -19.20
N VAL A 129 28.33 5.26 -20.15
CA VAL A 129 29.27 5.04 -21.28
C VAL A 129 30.72 4.88 -20.80
N THR A 130 31.11 5.61 -19.74
CA THR A 130 32.49 5.70 -19.26
C THR A 130 33.10 4.37 -18.84
N ASP A 131 32.31 3.49 -18.22
CA ASP A 131 32.77 2.20 -17.68
C ASP A 131 31.87 1.01 -18.11
N GLY A 132 30.90 1.26 -18.99
CA GLY A 132 29.96 0.24 -19.45
C GLY A 132 28.98 -0.26 -18.39
N ALA A 133 28.91 0.38 -17.21
CA ALA A 133 27.98 -0.03 -16.16
C ALA A 133 26.53 0.12 -16.63
N HIS A 134 25.69 -0.87 -16.33
CA HIS A 134 24.30 -0.92 -16.79
C HIS A 134 23.38 -1.47 -15.70
N THR A 135 22.21 -0.85 -15.56
CA THR A 135 21.14 -1.31 -14.68
C THR A 135 19.78 -1.04 -15.33
N ALA A 136 18.80 -1.92 -15.06
CA ALA A 136 17.48 -1.84 -15.67
C ALA A 136 16.37 -2.15 -14.66
N ALA A 137 15.20 -1.56 -14.89
CA ALA A 137 13.99 -1.83 -14.13
C ALA A 137 12.83 -2.17 -15.08
N LYS A 138 12.07 -3.22 -14.74
CA LYS A 138 10.93 -3.68 -15.51
C LYS A 138 9.63 -3.42 -14.76
N TYR A 139 8.65 -2.91 -15.49
CA TYR A 139 7.32 -2.60 -14.98
C TYR A 139 6.26 -3.22 -15.88
N ARG A 140 5.22 -3.77 -15.28
CA ARG A 140 3.98 -4.17 -15.95
C ARG A 140 2.87 -3.25 -15.50
N VAL A 141 2.32 -2.48 -16.44
CA VAL A 141 1.27 -1.50 -16.17
C VAL A 141 0.01 -1.93 -16.90
N ARG A 142 -1.07 -2.19 -16.16
CA ARG A 142 -2.39 -2.43 -16.74
C ARG A 142 -3.22 -1.16 -16.62
N VAL A 143 -3.51 -0.51 -17.74
CA VAL A 143 -4.46 0.62 -17.76
C VAL A 143 -5.86 0.04 -17.96
N ALA A 144 -6.75 0.31 -17.02
CA ALA A 144 -8.13 -0.18 -17.00
C ALA A 144 -9.05 0.91 -16.42
N ILE A 145 -9.19 2.01 -17.16
CA ILE A 145 -10.00 3.17 -16.77
C ILE A 145 -11.43 2.94 -17.25
N ALA A 146 -12.32 2.69 -16.29
CA ALA A 146 -13.72 2.41 -16.55
C ALA A 146 -14.49 3.64 -17.07
N ASN A 147 -15.50 3.40 -17.91
CA ASN A 147 -16.43 4.43 -18.37
C ASN A 147 -17.38 4.85 -17.23
N ALA A 148 -17.57 6.15 -17.03
CA ALA A 148 -18.47 6.70 -16.02
C ALA A 148 -19.91 6.17 -16.12
N THR A 149 -20.44 5.97 -17.33
CA THR A 149 -21.79 5.40 -17.53
C THR A 149 -21.88 3.96 -17.03
N ALA A 150 -20.86 3.15 -17.31
CA ALA A 150 -20.77 1.77 -16.82
C ALA A 150 -20.66 1.74 -15.29
N LEU A 151 -19.80 2.59 -14.70
CA LEU A 151 -19.67 2.69 -13.25
C LEU A 151 -20.96 3.16 -12.57
N ASN A 152 -21.70 4.10 -13.17
CA ASN A 152 -23.01 4.53 -12.65
C ASN A 152 -24.02 3.38 -12.66
N ALA A 153 -24.03 2.56 -13.73
CA ALA A 153 -24.89 1.40 -13.82
C ALA A 153 -24.52 0.35 -12.76
N ILE A 154 -23.23 0.05 -12.60
CA ILE A 154 -22.74 -0.87 -11.56
C ILE A 154 -23.13 -0.38 -10.16
N ASP A 155 -22.99 0.92 -9.86
CA ASP A 155 -23.43 1.47 -8.57
C ASP A 155 -24.94 1.26 -8.37
N ALA A 156 -25.77 1.44 -9.41
CA ALA A 156 -27.20 1.22 -9.32
C ALA A 156 -27.55 -0.27 -9.07
N GLU A 157 -26.82 -1.19 -9.71
CA GLU A 157 -26.95 -2.64 -9.47
C GLU A 157 -26.53 -2.99 -8.04
N PHE A 158 -25.44 -2.42 -7.55
CA PHE A 158 -24.95 -2.62 -6.19
C PHE A 158 -26.00 -2.18 -5.16
N LEU A 159 -26.56 -0.99 -5.32
CA LEU A 159 -27.57 -0.47 -4.42
C LEU A 159 -28.85 -1.32 -4.41
N ARG A 160 -29.19 -1.96 -5.54
CA ARG A 160 -30.39 -2.79 -5.66
C ARG A 160 -30.23 -4.21 -5.11
N HIS A 161 -29.03 -4.78 -5.24
CA HIS A 161 -28.80 -6.20 -4.99
C HIS A 161 -27.88 -6.50 -3.81
N ILE A 162 -27.03 -5.55 -3.40
CA ILE A 162 -26.08 -5.70 -2.31
C ILE A 162 -26.41 -4.78 -1.13
N ALA A 163 -26.75 -3.51 -1.37
CA ALA A 163 -27.12 -2.56 -0.30
C ALA A 163 -28.57 -2.76 0.20
N THR A 164 -28.90 -4.01 0.53
CA THR A 164 -30.19 -4.41 1.08
C THR A 164 -30.03 -4.90 2.52
N ASP A 165 -31.13 -4.85 3.30
CA ASP A 165 -31.13 -5.34 4.69
C ASP A 165 -30.87 -6.86 4.79
N ASP A 166 -31.21 -7.62 3.74
CA ASP A 166 -31.07 -9.08 3.70
C ASP A 166 -30.11 -9.50 2.58
N LEU A 167 -28.82 -9.23 2.82
CA LEU A 167 -27.75 -9.62 1.90
C LEU A 167 -27.64 -11.15 1.84
N SER A 168 -27.51 -11.70 0.63
CA SER A 168 -27.38 -13.13 0.40
C SER A 168 -26.36 -13.47 -0.68
N THR A 169 -25.83 -14.70 -0.62
CA THR A 169 -24.86 -15.21 -1.61
C THR A 169 -25.43 -15.19 -3.03
N SER A 170 -26.74 -15.49 -3.18
CA SER A 170 -27.44 -15.40 -4.47
C SER A 170 -27.59 -13.96 -4.95
N GLY A 171 -27.82 -13.00 -4.04
CA GLY A 171 -27.85 -11.57 -4.36
C GLY A 171 -26.52 -11.06 -4.91
N VAL A 172 -25.40 -11.41 -4.25
CA VAL A 172 -24.06 -11.02 -4.71
C VAL A 172 -23.72 -11.66 -6.07
N ARG A 173 -24.07 -12.93 -6.28
CA ARG A 173 -23.87 -13.60 -7.58
C ARG A 173 -24.70 -12.95 -8.68
N ARG A 174 -25.98 -12.66 -8.41
CA ARG A 174 -26.84 -11.97 -9.36
C ARG A 174 -26.30 -10.58 -9.72
N PHE A 175 -25.78 -9.84 -8.75
CA PHE A 175 -25.11 -8.57 -9.01
C PHE A 175 -23.92 -8.74 -9.96
N ALA A 176 -23.04 -9.72 -9.70
CA ALA A 176 -21.89 -10.00 -10.57
C ALA A 176 -22.33 -10.41 -11.99
N ASP A 177 -23.35 -11.26 -12.10
CA ASP A 177 -23.89 -11.69 -13.39
C ASP A 177 -24.44 -10.48 -14.20
N LEU A 178 -25.20 -9.59 -13.55
CA LEU A 178 -25.75 -8.37 -14.19
C LEU A 178 -24.65 -7.37 -14.57
N CYS A 179 -23.56 -7.32 -13.82
CA CYS A 179 -22.44 -6.42 -14.10
C CYS A 179 -21.45 -6.96 -15.14
N SER A 180 -21.52 -8.26 -15.47
CA SER A 180 -20.62 -8.88 -16.45
C SER A 180 -20.73 -8.27 -17.86
N ASP A 181 -21.87 -7.63 -18.17
CA ASP A 181 -22.11 -6.88 -19.39
C ASP A 181 -21.32 -5.56 -19.49
N TYR A 182 -20.63 -5.15 -18.42
CA TYR A 182 -19.80 -3.94 -18.38
C TYR A 182 -18.29 -4.28 -18.40
N PRO A 183 -17.69 -4.57 -19.57
CA PRO A 183 -16.31 -5.07 -19.67
C PRO A 183 -15.25 -4.06 -19.18
N ASP A 184 -15.58 -2.76 -19.17
CA ASP A 184 -14.68 -1.71 -18.69
C ASP A 184 -14.78 -1.51 -17.17
N GLY A 185 -15.80 -2.08 -16.51
CA GLY A 185 -16.04 -1.99 -15.07
C GLY A 185 -15.66 -3.23 -14.27
N GLY A 186 -15.00 -4.22 -14.90
CA GLY A 186 -14.58 -5.50 -14.33
C GLY A 186 -14.05 -5.42 -12.91
N ASP A 187 -12.86 -4.81 -12.78
CA ASP A 187 -12.18 -4.62 -11.50
C ASP A 187 -13.11 -3.97 -10.44
N TYR A 188 -13.98 -3.04 -10.84
CA TYR A 188 -14.86 -2.31 -9.92
C TYR A 188 -15.99 -3.19 -9.37
N TYR A 189 -16.76 -3.86 -10.24
CA TYR A 189 -17.85 -4.72 -9.74
C TYR A 189 -17.30 -5.96 -9.03
N ASP A 190 -16.17 -6.52 -9.48
CA ASP A 190 -15.53 -7.64 -8.80
C ASP A 190 -15.15 -7.27 -7.36
N ALA A 191 -14.58 -6.08 -7.16
CA ALA A 191 -14.23 -5.59 -5.84
C ALA A 191 -15.46 -5.30 -4.96
N LEU A 192 -16.55 -4.79 -5.52
CA LEU A 192 -17.82 -4.62 -4.81
C LEU A 192 -18.47 -5.96 -4.44
N ALA A 193 -18.39 -6.96 -5.33
CA ALA A 193 -18.87 -8.32 -5.05
C ALA A 193 -18.03 -8.95 -3.93
N ASP A 194 -16.71 -8.78 -3.96
CA ASP A 194 -15.82 -9.23 -2.90
C ASP A 194 -16.15 -8.59 -1.55
N TYR A 195 -16.48 -7.29 -1.52
CA TYR A 195 -17.00 -6.67 -0.31
C TYR A 195 -18.28 -7.37 0.21
N GLY A 196 -19.26 -7.61 -0.67
CA GLY A 196 -20.49 -8.31 -0.30
C GLY A 196 -20.23 -9.72 0.25
N PHE A 197 -19.34 -10.49 -0.39
CA PHE A 197 -18.90 -11.79 0.13
C PHE A 197 -18.14 -11.68 1.46
N GLY A 198 -17.38 -10.60 1.67
CA GLY A 198 -16.72 -10.30 2.94
C GLY A 198 -17.71 -10.06 4.07
N VAL A 199 -18.76 -9.27 3.83
CA VAL A 199 -19.85 -9.04 4.80
C VAL A 199 -20.54 -10.37 5.15
N LEU A 200 -20.90 -11.16 4.13
CA LEU A 200 -21.51 -12.48 4.32
C LEU A 200 -20.60 -13.43 5.12
N ALA A 201 -19.31 -13.50 4.77
CA ALA A 201 -18.33 -14.30 5.49
C ALA A 201 -18.20 -13.85 6.95
N LYS A 202 -18.27 -12.55 7.22
CA LYS A 202 -18.21 -12.04 8.60
C LYS A 202 -19.48 -12.37 9.40
N ASP A 203 -20.65 -12.22 8.79
CA ASP A 203 -21.94 -12.52 9.44
C ASP A 203 -22.24 -14.01 9.57
N GLN A 204 -21.54 -14.86 8.82
CA GLN A 204 -21.85 -16.30 8.71
C GLN A 204 -23.35 -16.53 8.39
N ALA A 205 -23.90 -15.69 7.51
CA ALA A 205 -25.31 -15.64 7.15
C ALA A 205 -25.53 -15.64 5.63
N GLY A 206 -26.79 -15.51 5.18
CA GLY A 206 -27.12 -15.35 3.76
C GLY A 206 -26.70 -16.53 2.86
N GLY A 207 -26.65 -17.74 3.43
CA GLY A 207 -26.29 -18.97 2.72
C GLY A 207 -24.81 -19.09 2.33
N THR A 208 -23.92 -18.30 2.94
CA THR A 208 -22.50 -18.36 2.64
C THR A 208 -21.87 -19.70 3.06
N THR A 209 -20.91 -20.18 2.27
CA THR A 209 -20.03 -21.30 2.63
C THR A 209 -18.61 -20.82 2.96
N LEU A 210 -18.37 -19.51 2.88
CA LEU A 210 -17.08 -18.92 3.21
C LEU A 210 -16.86 -18.99 4.71
N LYS A 211 -15.67 -19.44 5.11
CA LYS A 211 -15.24 -19.40 6.50
C LYS A 211 -15.10 -17.96 6.98
N PHE A 212 -15.32 -17.74 8.27
CA PHE A 212 -15.23 -16.43 8.91
C PHE A 212 -13.93 -15.71 8.53
N GLU A 213 -12.79 -16.39 8.63
CA GLU A 213 -11.45 -15.78 8.43
C GLU A 213 -11.25 -15.17 7.03
N ARG A 214 -12.04 -15.60 6.04
CA ARG A 214 -11.97 -15.08 4.66
C ARG A 214 -12.51 -13.66 4.50
N PHE A 215 -13.23 -13.13 5.50
CA PHE A 215 -13.72 -11.76 5.42
C PHE A 215 -12.56 -10.76 5.21
N ARG A 216 -11.40 -11.02 5.85
CA ARG A 216 -10.22 -10.16 5.78
C ARG A 216 -9.66 -10.08 4.37
N ASP A 217 -9.42 -11.23 3.73
CA ASP A 217 -8.90 -11.30 2.37
C ASP A 217 -9.81 -10.55 1.39
N LYS A 218 -11.13 -10.75 1.54
CA LYS A 218 -12.15 -10.11 0.72
C LYS A 218 -12.22 -8.60 0.91
N PHE A 219 -12.19 -8.15 2.15
CA PHE A 219 -12.14 -6.72 2.49
C PHE A 219 -10.86 -6.06 2.01
N SER A 220 -9.69 -6.68 2.22
CA SER A 220 -8.41 -6.15 1.75
C SER A 220 -8.37 -6.02 0.22
N HIS A 221 -8.86 -7.03 -0.50
CA HIS A 221 -8.95 -6.94 -1.96
C HIS A 221 -9.89 -5.81 -2.42
N ALA A 222 -11.08 -5.73 -1.81
CA ALA A 222 -12.04 -4.66 -2.09
C ALA A 222 -11.43 -3.27 -1.82
N LEU A 223 -10.75 -3.09 -0.70
CA LEU A 223 -10.12 -1.81 -0.33
C LEU A 223 -9.04 -1.39 -1.34
N VAL A 224 -8.15 -2.31 -1.73
CA VAL A 224 -7.05 -2.02 -2.67
C VAL A 224 -7.58 -1.54 -4.01
N VAL A 225 -8.67 -2.15 -4.51
CA VAL A 225 -9.23 -1.78 -5.81
C VAL A 225 -10.12 -0.54 -5.70
N LEU A 226 -11.04 -0.50 -4.73
CA LEU A 226 -12.04 0.56 -4.60
C LEU A 226 -11.43 1.89 -4.14
N SER A 227 -10.27 1.89 -3.47
CA SER A 227 -9.59 3.14 -3.08
C SER A 227 -9.14 3.98 -4.27
N ASP A 228 -8.97 3.37 -5.44
CA ASP A 228 -8.64 4.08 -6.68
C ASP A 228 -9.85 4.86 -7.23
N TYR A 229 -11.08 4.57 -6.79
CA TYR A 229 -12.30 5.15 -7.34
C TYR A 229 -12.87 6.26 -6.43
N SER A 230 -12.89 7.50 -6.93
CA SER A 230 -13.53 8.63 -6.25
C SER A 230 -15.05 8.64 -6.47
N ARG A 231 -15.76 7.64 -5.92
CA ARG A 231 -17.22 7.47 -6.06
C ARG A 231 -17.90 7.28 -4.69
N PRO A 232 -19.15 7.72 -4.50
CA PRO A 232 -19.83 7.61 -3.20
C PRO A 232 -19.95 6.17 -2.68
N VAL A 233 -20.34 5.21 -3.53
CA VAL A 233 -20.44 3.80 -3.13
C VAL A 233 -19.06 3.23 -2.75
N ALA A 234 -18.04 3.50 -3.58
CA ALA A 234 -16.67 3.08 -3.31
C ALA A 234 -16.13 3.67 -2.00
N GLN A 235 -16.38 4.96 -1.73
CA GLN A 235 -15.99 5.64 -0.50
C GLN A 235 -16.69 5.05 0.72
N ALA A 236 -18.00 4.77 0.63
CA ALA A 236 -18.75 4.13 1.70
C ALA A 236 -18.23 2.72 2.01
N VAL A 237 -17.99 1.91 0.99
CA VAL A 237 -17.40 0.58 1.14
C VAL A 237 -15.99 0.66 1.72
N CYS A 238 -15.12 1.55 1.21
CA CYS A 238 -13.77 1.72 1.74
C CYS A 238 -13.77 2.12 3.22
N ALA A 239 -14.64 3.05 3.61
CA ALA A 239 -14.77 3.46 5.01
C ALA A 239 -15.27 2.32 5.90
N SER A 240 -16.26 1.55 5.43
CA SER A 240 -16.76 0.36 6.15
C SER A 240 -15.65 -0.69 6.33
N VAL A 241 -14.88 -0.96 5.28
CA VAL A 241 -13.74 -1.89 5.34
C VAL A 241 -12.67 -1.40 6.31
N ARG A 242 -12.26 -0.13 6.23
CA ARG A 242 -11.26 0.44 7.13
C ARG A 242 -11.71 0.37 8.58
N PHE A 243 -12.97 0.73 8.84
CA PHE A 243 -13.57 0.58 10.16
C PHE A 243 -13.51 -0.87 10.65
N ASN A 244 -13.84 -1.83 9.78
CA ASN A 244 -13.78 -3.26 10.09
C ASN A 244 -12.37 -3.78 10.40
N LEU A 245 -11.35 -3.24 9.72
CA LEU A 245 -9.95 -3.65 9.85
C LEU A 245 -9.15 -2.80 10.86
N ASN A 246 -9.82 -1.90 11.58
CA ASN A 246 -9.21 -0.90 12.46
C ASN A 246 -8.12 -0.04 11.79
N ASP A 247 -8.28 0.25 10.50
CA ASP A 247 -7.38 1.16 9.77
C ASP A 247 -7.80 2.61 10.02
N PHE A 248 -7.26 3.20 11.09
CA PHE A 248 -7.55 4.57 11.56
C PHE A 248 -6.31 5.47 11.59
N ALA A 249 -5.16 5.00 11.10
CA ALA A 249 -3.88 5.72 11.20
C ALA A 249 -3.81 6.98 10.31
N HIS A 250 -4.72 7.09 9.34
CA HIS A 250 -4.71 8.15 8.35
C HIS A 250 -6.08 8.82 8.24
N LEU A 251 -6.06 10.11 7.89
CA LEU A 251 -7.28 10.80 7.50
C LEU A 251 -7.76 10.23 6.16
N HIS A 252 -9.04 9.84 6.15
CA HIS A 252 -9.67 9.27 4.97
C HIS A 252 -10.79 10.18 4.46
N PRO A 253 -11.13 10.11 3.16
CA PRO A 253 -12.31 10.77 2.64
C PRO A 253 -13.56 10.31 3.40
N LEU A 254 -14.49 11.23 3.63
CA LEU A 254 -15.78 10.92 4.24
C LEU A 254 -16.56 9.91 3.39
N SER A 255 -17.22 8.97 4.06
CA SER A 255 -18.07 7.95 3.45
C SER A 255 -19.41 8.50 2.97
N GLY A 256 -19.84 9.64 3.52
CA GLY A 256 -21.20 10.16 3.37
C GLY A 256 -22.21 9.52 4.31
N VAL A 257 -21.79 8.54 5.12
CA VAL A 257 -22.57 7.88 6.16
C VAL A 257 -22.20 8.48 7.51
N ARG A 258 -22.99 9.46 7.97
CA ARG A 258 -22.67 10.28 9.15
C ARG A 258 -22.26 9.48 10.40
N LEU A 259 -23.01 8.43 10.74
CA LEU A 259 -22.70 7.63 11.94
C LEU A 259 -21.36 6.90 11.83
N LEU A 260 -21.05 6.37 10.63
CA LEU A 260 -19.78 5.72 10.34
C LEU A 260 -18.64 6.74 10.35
N ASP A 261 -18.82 7.89 9.71
CA ASP A 261 -17.84 8.98 9.68
C ASP A 261 -17.53 9.46 11.11
N SER A 262 -18.55 9.72 11.93
CA SER A 262 -18.36 10.12 13.34
C SER A 262 -17.67 9.04 14.17
N ALA A 263 -17.93 7.76 13.91
CA ALA A 263 -17.25 6.68 14.60
C ALA A 263 -15.78 6.58 14.17
N ILE A 264 -15.48 6.70 12.88
CA ILE A 264 -14.12 6.74 12.35
C ILE A 264 -13.35 7.92 12.96
N ASP A 265 -13.92 9.12 12.96
CA ASP A 265 -13.31 10.30 13.56
C ASP A 265 -13.01 10.09 15.06
N PHE A 266 -13.94 9.47 15.79
CA PHE A 266 -13.73 9.12 17.19
C PHE A 266 -12.54 8.17 17.38
N PHE A 267 -12.47 7.07 16.64
CA PHE A 267 -11.35 6.12 16.78
C PHE A 267 -10.02 6.70 16.29
N THR A 268 -10.02 7.46 15.20
CA THR A 268 -8.83 8.18 14.70
C THR A 268 -8.29 9.15 15.74
N GLY A 269 -9.15 9.88 16.47
CA GLY A 269 -8.73 10.79 17.54
C GLY A 269 -8.07 10.11 18.75
N LEU A 270 -8.22 8.79 18.88
CA LEU A 270 -7.56 7.98 19.90
C LEU A 270 -6.24 7.37 19.43
N CYS A 271 -5.91 7.49 18.15
CA CYS A 271 -4.70 6.93 17.56
C CYS A 271 -3.54 7.95 17.59
N GLY A 272 -2.32 7.48 17.88
CA GLY A 272 -1.08 8.28 17.86
C GLY A 272 -0.85 9.18 19.09
N ASP A 273 0.24 9.95 19.07
CA ASP A 273 0.73 10.78 20.20
C ASP A 273 -0.01 12.12 20.34
N GLY A 274 -0.81 12.50 19.34
CA GLY A 274 -1.50 13.79 19.24
C GLY A 274 -2.96 13.69 19.66
N HIS A 275 -3.22 13.48 20.95
CA HIS A 275 -4.59 13.37 21.45
C HIS A 275 -5.35 14.68 21.32
N GLN A 276 -6.42 14.67 20.53
CA GLN A 276 -7.55 15.54 20.77
C GLN A 276 -8.69 14.68 21.28
N ARG A 277 -9.25 15.04 22.44
CA ARG A 277 -10.48 14.43 22.94
C ARG A 277 -11.51 14.57 21.82
N PRO A 278 -11.93 13.48 21.16
CA PRO A 278 -12.76 13.63 19.97
C PRO A 278 -14.06 14.32 20.39
N PRO A 279 -14.48 15.40 19.71
CA PRO A 279 -15.76 16.02 20.00
C PRO A 279 -16.82 14.96 19.74
N ILE A 280 -17.51 14.54 20.80
CA ILE A 280 -18.68 13.67 20.68
C ILE A 280 -19.76 14.51 20.04
N THR A 281 -19.78 14.54 18.71
CA THR A 281 -20.84 15.20 17.96
C THR A 281 -22.10 14.37 18.11
N SER A 282 -23.22 15.04 18.37
CA SER A 282 -24.53 14.40 18.44
C SER A 282 -24.93 13.95 17.03
N SER A 283 -24.62 12.71 16.68
CA SER A 283 -25.14 12.09 15.47
C SER A 283 -26.55 11.58 15.77
N THR A 284 -27.57 12.25 15.25
CA THR A 284 -28.92 11.68 15.18
C THR A 284 -28.85 10.41 14.32
N PRO A 285 -29.52 9.30 14.69
CA PRO A 285 -29.60 8.12 13.85
C PRO A 285 -30.36 8.49 12.56
N GLY A 286 -29.63 8.92 11.54
CA GLY A 286 -30.11 9.07 10.18
C GLY A 286 -30.38 7.69 9.60
N LYS A 287 -31.30 7.63 8.63
CA LYS A 287 -31.75 6.40 7.95
C LYS A 287 -30.59 5.41 7.69
N LYS A 288 -30.90 4.12 7.86
CA LYS A 288 -30.08 2.92 7.56
C LYS A 288 -29.09 3.15 6.42
N HIS A 289 -27.90 2.55 6.54
CA HIS A 289 -26.73 2.60 5.65
C HIS A 289 -27.04 2.41 4.15
N ALA A 290 -27.71 3.37 3.52
CA ALA A 290 -28.31 3.21 2.20
C ALA A 290 -27.29 3.06 1.07
N LEU A 291 -26.00 3.32 1.35
CA LEU A 291 -24.91 3.26 0.37
C LEU A 291 -24.08 1.98 0.44
N CYS A 292 -24.08 1.25 1.56
CA CYS A 292 -23.34 -0.01 1.70
C CYS A 292 -23.93 -0.88 2.82
N PRO A 293 -24.10 -2.19 2.60
CA PRO A 293 -24.46 -3.09 3.69
C PRO A 293 -23.32 -3.15 4.69
N ILE A 294 -23.60 -3.29 5.97
CA ILE A 294 -22.61 -3.57 7.01
C ILE A 294 -22.97 -4.88 7.71
N ASP A 295 -21.98 -5.58 8.24
CA ASP A 295 -22.24 -6.79 9.02
C ASP A 295 -22.91 -6.45 10.36
N ARG A 296 -23.61 -7.43 10.94
CA ARG A 296 -24.38 -7.27 12.19
C ARG A 296 -23.52 -6.82 13.37
N THR A 297 -22.26 -7.26 13.42
CA THR A 297 -21.34 -6.87 14.50
C THR A 297 -20.95 -5.41 14.35
N THR A 298 -20.67 -4.95 13.14
CA THR A 298 -20.41 -3.53 12.85
C THR A 298 -21.63 -2.67 13.14
N GLU A 299 -22.84 -3.11 12.77
CA GLU A 299 -24.08 -2.42 13.11
C GLU A 299 -24.24 -2.27 14.63
N GLU A 300 -24.06 -3.35 15.39
CA GLU A 300 -24.09 -3.29 16.86
C GLU A 300 -23.02 -2.32 17.39
N ILE A 301 -21.78 -2.35 16.90
CA ILE A 301 -20.72 -1.41 17.34
C ILE A 301 -21.15 0.04 17.10
N LEU A 302 -21.69 0.37 15.93
CA LEU A 302 -22.13 1.73 15.60
C LEU A 302 -23.32 2.17 16.45
N GLU A 303 -24.28 1.28 16.71
CA GLU A 303 -25.38 1.52 17.64
C GLU A 303 -24.84 1.82 19.05
N ARG A 304 -23.87 1.04 19.55
CA ARG A 304 -23.25 1.29 20.86
C ARG A 304 -22.46 2.58 20.90
N PHE A 305 -21.73 2.89 19.82
CA PHE A 305 -21.04 4.15 19.66
C PHE A 305 -22.01 5.33 19.77
N SER A 306 -23.17 5.26 19.13
CA SER A 306 -24.18 6.33 19.22
C SER A 306 -24.60 6.65 20.67
N LEU A 307 -24.54 5.66 21.57
CA LEU A 307 -24.86 5.84 22.99
C LEU A 307 -23.82 6.72 23.72
N LEU A 308 -22.58 6.83 23.22
CA LEU A 308 -21.58 7.77 23.75
C LEU A 308 -22.04 9.22 23.62
N SER A 309 -22.88 9.54 22.63
CA SER A 309 -23.43 10.89 22.43
C SER A 309 -24.68 11.20 23.27
N GLY A 310 -25.31 10.19 23.88
CA GLY A 310 -26.56 10.32 24.64
C GLY A 310 -26.40 10.31 26.17
N ARG A 311 -27.52 10.38 26.90
CA ARG A 311 -27.58 10.06 28.35
C ARG A 311 -27.45 8.55 28.52
N PHE A 312 -26.36 8.11 29.15
CA PHE A 312 -26.00 6.70 29.29
C PHE A 312 -26.28 6.18 30.71
N SER A 313 -26.81 4.95 30.83
CA SER A 313 -26.98 4.26 32.11
C SER A 313 -25.86 3.24 32.31
N SER A 314 -25.28 3.18 33.51
CA SER A 314 -24.17 2.28 33.87
C SER A 314 -24.45 0.79 33.57
N SER A 315 -25.71 0.35 33.72
CA SER A 315 -26.15 -1.02 33.40
C SER A 315 -25.83 -1.47 31.97
N LYS A 316 -25.98 -0.58 30.97
CA LYS A 316 -25.72 -0.90 29.57
C LYS A 316 -24.23 -1.09 29.26
N ALA A 317 -23.33 -0.49 30.06
CA ALA A 317 -21.89 -0.69 29.90
C ALA A 317 -21.48 -2.09 30.40
N ASP A 318 -22.10 -2.57 31.48
CA ASP A 318 -21.82 -3.89 32.03
C ASP A 318 -22.28 -5.01 31.08
N ASP A 319 -23.46 -4.85 30.49
CA ASP A 319 -23.96 -5.78 29.45
C ASP A 319 -22.98 -5.88 28.26
N LEU A 320 -22.43 -4.74 27.83
CA LEU A 320 -21.47 -4.68 26.74
C LEU A 320 -20.12 -5.31 27.13
N ALA A 321 -19.66 -5.05 28.36
CA ALA A 321 -18.43 -5.65 28.89
C ALA A 321 -18.52 -7.18 29.01
N LEU A 322 -19.71 -7.72 29.31
CA LEU A 322 -19.95 -9.16 29.32
C LEU A 322 -19.92 -9.76 27.90
N LYS A 323 -20.46 -9.06 26.90
CA LYS A 323 -20.44 -9.50 25.50
C LYS A 323 -19.03 -9.58 24.91
N ILE A 324 -18.12 -8.67 25.26
CA ILE A 324 -16.72 -8.68 24.78
C ILE A 324 -16.05 -10.05 24.98
N ASN A 325 -16.39 -10.75 26.06
CA ASN A 325 -15.81 -12.05 26.42
C ASN A 325 -16.64 -13.25 25.94
N ARG A 326 -17.78 -13.03 25.29
CA ARG A 326 -18.74 -14.06 24.89
C ARG A 326 -19.03 -13.94 23.39
N GLY A 327 -18.47 -14.84 22.59
CA GLY A 327 -18.84 -14.99 21.18
C GLY A 327 -17.67 -14.99 20.20
N THR A 328 -18.01 -15.12 18.93
CA THR A 328 -17.11 -15.15 17.76
C THR A 328 -16.87 -13.74 17.22
N LEU A 329 -16.31 -12.86 18.06
CA LEU A 329 -15.88 -11.52 17.61
C LEU A 329 -14.49 -11.61 16.98
N SER A 330 -14.27 -10.85 15.90
CA SER A 330 -12.92 -10.60 15.42
C SER A 330 -12.10 -9.85 16.47
N GLU A 331 -10.77 -9.94 16.41
CA GLU A 331 -9.89 -9.17 17.29
C GLU A 331 -10.11 -7.66 17.11
N TYR A 332 -10.37 -7.22 15.86
CA TYR A 332 -10.70 -5.83 15.53
C TYR A 332 -11.98 -5.34 16.21
N ASP A 333 -13.04 -6.14 16.18
CA ASP A 333 -14.33 -5.84 16.83
C ASP A 333 -14.21 -5.82 18.34
N ARG A 334 -13.43 -6.75 18.89
CA ARG A 334 -13.16 -6.81 20.32
C ARG A 334 -12.43 -5.55 20.81
N ALA A 335 -11.42 -5.09 20.07
CA ALA A 335 -10.69 -3.86 20.40
C ALA A 335 -11.62 -2.64 20.40
N LYS A 336 -12.40 -2.44 19.33
CA LYS A 336 -13.38 -1.33 19.24
C LYS A 336 -14.38 -1.33 20.39
N LEU A 337 -14.94 -2.49 20.71
CA LEU A 337 -15.89 -2.62 21.83
C LEU A 337 -15.24 -2.31 23.18
N ARG A 338 -14.00 -2.76 23.41
CA ARG A 338 -13.26 -2.43 24.65
C ARG A 338 -13.05 -0.94 24.79
N VAL A 339 -12.68 -0.24 23.70
CA VAL A 339 -12.51 1.22 23.70
C VAL A 339 -13.83 1.91 24.08
N ILE A 340 -14.95 1.53 23.45
CA ILE A 340 -16.28 2.09 23.76
C ILE A 340 -16.65 1.85 25.24
N VAL A 341 -16.46 0.62 25.75
CA VAL A 341 -16.75 0.28 27.16
C VAL A 341 -15.86 1.07 28.13
N ALA A 342 -14.56 1.17 27.87
CA ALA A 342 -13.64 1.94 28.69
C ALA A 342 -14.05 3.42 28.72
N ALA A 343 -14.34 4.03 27.57
CA ALA A 343 -14.81 5.40 27.48
C ALA A 343 -16.11 5.64 28.28
N LEU A 344 -17.03 4.67 28.26
CA LEU A 344 -18.27 4.72 29.05
C LEU A 344 -18.01 4.64 30.56
N TYR A 345 -17.11 3.75 31.00
CA TYR A 345 -16.75 3.64 32.42
C TYR A 345 -16.02 4.89 32.93
N LEU A 346 -15.09 5.45 32.15
CA LEU A 346 -14.43 6.72 32.46
C LEU A 346 -15.45 7.85 32.62
N ARG A 347 -16.39 7.98 31.68
CA ARG A 347 -17.45 9.00 31.71
C ARG A 347 -18.39 8.84 32.91
N THR A 348 -18.68 7.60 33.32
CA THR A 348 -19.53 7.29 34.49
C THR A 348 -18.75 7.22 35.81
N ARG A 349 -17.46 7.61 35.82
CA ARG A 349 -16.55 7.62 36.98
C ARG A 349 -16.35 6.24 37.64
N ARG A 350 -16.53 5.15 36.88
CA ARG A 350 -16.29 3.77 37.32
C ARG A 350 -14.84 3.36 37.06
N LYS A 351 -13.93 3.92 37.85
CA LYS A 351 -12.47 3.83 37.64
C LYS A 351 -11.94 2.39 37.66
N SER A 352 -12.39 1.56 38.59
CA SER A 352 -11.94 0.17 38.73
C SER A 352 -12.26 -0.69 37.50
N GLU A 353 -13.45 -0.52 36.95
CA GLU A 353 -13.92 -1.24 35.78
C GLU A 353 -13.24 -0.73 34.51
N ALA A 354 -13.04 0.60 34.40
CA ALA A 354 -12.24 1.20 33.34
C ALA A 354 -10.81 0.64 33.32
N THR A 355 -10.15 0.62 34.49
CA THR A 355 -8.77 0.11 34.65
C THR A 355 -8.62 -1.31 34.09
N ARG A 356 -9.58 -2.20 34.39
CA ARG A 356 -9.54 -3.58 33.92
C ARG A 356 -9.60 -3.68 32.39
N ILE A 357 -10.42 -2.85 31.74
CA ILE A 357 -10.56 -2.85 30.28
C ILE A 357 -9.35 -2.20 29.61
N LEU A 358 -8.85 -1.08 30.17
CA LEU A 358 -7.70 -0.35 29.64
C LEU A 358 -6.42 -1.21 29.68
N ARG A 359 -6.17 -1.96 30.76
CA ARG A 359 -5.06 -2.94 30.82
C ARG A 359 -5.13 -4.01 29.72
N ALA A 360 -6.33 -4.38 29.28
CA ALA A 360 -6.51 -5.32 28.18
C ALA A 360 -6.30 -4.69 26.79
N LEU A 361 -6.21 -3.36 26.72
CA LEU A 361 -5.93 -2.57 25.50
C LEU A 361 -4.49 -2.05 25.46
N GLU A 362 -3.75 -2.03 26.57
CA GLU A 362 -2.40 -1.47 26.68
C GLU A 362 -1.41 -2.01 25.63
N HIS A 363 -1.58 -3.28 25.22
CA HIS A 363 -0.76 -3.92 24.18
C HIS A 363 -1.44 -3.98 22.80
N ASP A 364 -2.57 -3.30 22.63
CA ASP A 364 -3.22 -3.17 21.32
C ASP A 364 -2.42 -2.24 20.42
N GLN A 365 -2.19 -2.65 19.17
CA GLN A 365 -1.36 -1.91 18.23
C GLN A 365 -1.91 -0.51 17.92
N MET A 366 -3.24 -0.33 17.93
CA MET A 366 -3.88 0.94 17.56
C MET A 366 -4.22 1.77 18.79
N PHE A 367 -4.74 1.13 19.85
CA PHE A 367 -5.30 1.83 21.01
C PHE A 367 -4.45 1.76 22.28
N GLY A 368 -3.28 1.10 22.24
CA GLY A 368 -2.41 0.90 23.41
C GLY A 368 -1.90 2.21 24.02
N ALA A 369 -1.46 3.16 23.19
CA ALA A 369 -0.99 4.47 23.65
C ALA A 369 -2.08 5.24 24.42
N TRP A 370 -3.29 5.31 23.87
CA TRP A 370 -4.44 5.91 24.55
C TRP A 370 -4.75 5.19 25.88
N ALA A 371 -4.73 3.85 25.87
CA ALA A 371 -5.03 3.07 27.07
C ALA A 371 -4.02 3.31 28.21
N ALA A 372 -2.73 3.42 27.88
CA ALA A 372 -1.67 3.71 28.84
C ALA A 372 -1.86 5.10 29.48
N ILE A 373 -2.19 6.12 28.69
CA ILE A 373 -2.38 7.49 29.18
C ILE A 373 -3.60 7.59 30.10
N GLU A 374 -4.73 6.98 29.74
CA GLU A 374 -5.90 6.96 30.62
C GLU A 374 -5.62 6.19 31.92
N LEU A 375 -4.78 5.15 31.90
CA LEU A 375 -4.34 4.45 33.11
C LEU A 375 -3.48 5.31 34.03
N GLU A 376 -2.63 6.18 33.49
CA GLU A 376 -1.83 7.14 34.27
C GLU A 376 -2.70 8.23 34.95
N GLN A 377 -3.86 8.55 34.37
CA GLN A 377 -4.77 9.58 34.87
C GLN A 377 -5.82 9.08 35.88
N LEU A 378 -5.96 7.75 36.02
CA LEU A 378 -6.94 7.10 36.89
C LEU A 378 -6.48 6.98 38.33
#